data_AF-A0A371J9M2-F1
#
_entry.id   AF-A0A371J9M2-F1
#
_cell.length_a   1.000
_cell.length_b   1.000
_cell.length_c   1.000
_cell.angle_alpha   90.00
_cell.angle_beta   90.00
_cell.angle_gamma   90.00
#
_symmetry.space_group_name_H-M   'P 1'
#
loop_
_entity.id
_entity.type
_entity.pdbx_description
1 polymer ?
#
loop_
_entity_poly.entity_id
_entity_poly.type
_entity_poly.pdbx_seq_one_letter_code
_entity_poly.pdbx_strand_id
1 'polypeptide(L)' 'MNRYVIIRSDTKSISPPLSEKEAIKKLKEYDMQGITSYLVYSNKYLDFDYINKSNIYEG' A
#
# COMPACT_ATOMS: atom_id res chain seq x y z
N MET A 1 -5.87 6.80 -13.54
CA MET A 1 -6.35 5.59 -12.83
C MET A 1 -5.29 5.24 -11.80
N ASN A 2 -5.64 5.26 -10.52
CA ASN A 2 -4.70 4.97 -9.43
C ASN A 2 -4.47 3.46 -9.36
N ARG A 3 -3.23 3.03 -9.64
CA ARG A 3 -2.87 1.61 -9.80
C ARG A 3 -1.68 1.21 -8.93
N TYR A 4 -1.21 2.08 -8.05
CA TYR A 4 -0.06 1.78 -7.20
C TYR A 4 -0.51 1.63 -5.76
N VAL A 5 0.00 0.61 -5.08
CA VAL A 5 -0.15 0.45 -3.63
C VAL A 5 1.22 0.29 -3.00
N ILE A 6 1.34 0.72 -1.75
CA ILE A 6 2.57 0.57 -0.97
C ILE A 6 2.30 -0.39 0.17
N ILE A 7 3.14 -1.40 0.30
CA ILE A 7 3.14 -2.34 1.43
C ILE A 7 4.23 -1.90 2.40
N ARG A 8 3.86 -1.59 3.65
CA ARG A 8 4.80 -1.29 4.72
C ARG A 8 5.14 -2.55 5.50
N SER A 9 6.43 -2.84 5.67
CA SER A 9 6.89 -4.04 6.37
C SER A 9 6.65 -4.00 7.89
N ASP A 10 6.81 -2.82 8.50
CA ASP A 10 6.75 -2.60 9.95
C ASP A 10 5.35 -2.86 10.53
N THR A 11 4.34 -2.36 9.84
CA THR A 11 2.93 -2.40 10.24
C THR A 11 2.15 -3.46 9.47
N LYS A 12 2.77 -4.12 8.49
CA LYS A 12 2.11 -5.04 7.55
C LYS A 12 0.86 -4.42 6.91
N SER A 13 0.90 -3.10 6.69
CA SER A 13 -0.23 -2.33 6.16
C SER A 13 -0.09 -2.07 4.66
N ILE A 14 -1.23 -1.92 3.98
CA ILE A 14 -1.31 -1.62 2.55
C ILE A 14 -1.95 -0.24 2.38
N SER A 15 -1.29 0.66 1.65
CA SER A 15 -1.84 1.98 1.36
C SER A 15 -3.06 1.89 0.44
N PRO A 16 -3.97 2.88 0.48
CA PRO A 16 -4.96 3.05 -0.59
C PRO A 16 -4.31 3.11 -1.98
N PRO A 17 -5.06 2.86 -3.07
CA PRO A 17 -4.55 3.05 -4.43
C PRO A 17 -4.13 4.49 -4.69
N LEU A 18 -2.92 4.66 -5.19
CA LEU A 18 -2.26 5.94 -5.45
C LEU A 18 -2.00 6.12 -6.95
N SER A 19 -1.90 7.38 -7.36
CA SER A 19 -1.20 7.71 -8.60
C SER A 19 0.31 7.43 -8.47
N GLU A 20 1.00 7.30 -9.60
CA GLU A 20 2.46 7.06 -9.60
C GLU A 20 3.22 8.15 -8.81
N LYS A 21 2.86 9.41 -9.02
CA LYS A 21 3.49 10.56 -8.35
C LYS A 21 3.30 10.52 -6.84
N GLU A 22 2.10 10.20 -6.37
CA GLU A 22 1.81 10.07 -4.93
C GLU A 22 2.53 8.88 -4.32
N ALA A 23 2.61 7.76 -5.05
CA ALA A 23 3.31 6.57 -4.59
C ALA A 23 4.81 6.83 -4.43
N ILE A 24 5.45 7.46 -5.41
CA ILE A 24 6.88 7.85 -5.34
C ILE A 24 7.12 8.80 -4.17
N LYS A 25 6.22 9.77 -3.96
CA LYS A 25 6.33 10.72 -2.85
C LYS A 25 6.29 9.97 -1.49
N LYS A 26 5.31 9.10 -1.29
CA LYS A 26 5.18 8.30 -0.05
C LYS A 26 6.34 7.35 0.18
N LEU A 27 6.88 6.72 -0.85
CA LEU A 27 8.08 5.87 -0.73
C LEU A 27 9.26 6.64 -0.16
N LYS A 28 9.50 7.86 -0.67
CA LYS A 28 10.56 8.74 -0.15
C LYS A 28 10.30 9.14 1.30
N GLU A 29 9.05 9.45 1.65
CA GLU A 29 8.68 9.75 3.04
C GLU A 29 8.95 8.57 3.98
N TYR A 30 8.64 7.34 3.55
CA TYR A 30 8.91 6.13 4.33
C TYR A 30 10.40 5.81 4.44
N ASP A 31 11.15 5.98 3.36
CA ASP A 31 12.62 5.82 3.37
C ASP A 31 13.29 6.78 4.36
N MET A 32 12.89 8.06 4.36
CA MET A 32 13.34 9.05 5.34
C MET A 32 13.00 8.71 6.79
N GLN A 33 11.93 7.93 7.01
CA GLN A 33 11.51 7.43 8.32
C GLN A 33 12.18 6.10 8.71
N GLY A 34 13.05 5.55 7.84
CA GLY A 34 13.67 4.24 8.05
C GLY A 34 12.71 3.07 7.89
N ILE A 35 11.56 3.28 7.23
CA ILE A 35 10.53 2.26 7.03
C ILE A 35 10.79 1.54 5.71
N THR A 36 11.13 0.25 5.79
CA THR A 36 11.18 -0.60 4.61
C THR A 36 9.77 -0.78 4.03
N SER A 37 9.59 -0.41 2.77
CA SER A 37 8.31 -0.47 2.07
C SER A 37 8.49 -0.93 0.62
N TYR A 38 7.44 -1.53 0.05
CA TYR A 38 7.41 -2.06 -1.31
C TYR A 38 6.37 -1.34 -2.15
N LEU A 39 6.74 -0.95 -3.36
CA LEU A 39 5.81 -0.43 -4.36
C LEU A 39 5.27 -1.57 -5.21
N VAL A 40 3.96 -1.67 -5.34
CA VAL A 40 3.30 -2.68 -6.16
C VAL A 40 2.39 -2.01 -7.17
N TYR A 41 2.49 -2.43 -8.43
CA TYR A 41 1.57 -2.06 -9.48
C TYR A 41 0.37 -3.04 -9.49
N SER A 42 -0.79 -2.57 -9.07
CA SER A 42 -2.07 -3.26 -9.22
C SER A 42 -2.49 -3.22 -10.70
N ASN A 43 -2.21 -4.33 -11.38
CA ASN A 43 -2.78 -4.67 -12.68
C ASN A 43 -4.09 -5.46 -12.45
N LYS A 44 -4.98 -5.54 -13.44
CA LYS A 44 -6.25 -6.30 -13.39
C LYS A 44 -6.12 -7.77 -12.95
N TYR A 45 -4.91 -8.33 -12.96
CA TYR A 45 -4.61 -9.70 -12.52
C TYR A 45 -4.17 -9.79 -11.06
N LEU A 46 -3.85 -8.65 -10.46
CA LEU A 46 -3.59 -8.46 -9.04
C LEU A 46 -4.79 -7.68 -8.49
N ASP A 47 -5.95 -8.35 -8.46
CA ASP A 47 -7.03 -7.96 -7.56
C ASP A 47 -6.50 -8.19 -6.15
N PHE A 48 -5.79 -7.20 -5.64
CA PHE A 48 -5.78 -6.98 -4.22
C PHE A 48 -7.23 -6.63 -3.91
N ASP A 49 -8.03 -7.64 -3.57
CA ASP A 49 -9.21 -7.43 -2.75
C ASP A 49 -8.69 -6.54 -1.64
N TYR A 50 -8.97 -5.24 -1.75
CA TYR A 50 -8.53 -4.25 -0.80
C TYR A 50 -9.35 -4.59 0.42
N ILE A 51 -8.83 -5.56 1.20
CA ILE A 51 -9.57 -6.24 2.23
C ILE A 51 -10.02 -5.11 3.12
N ASN A 52 -11.30 -4.81 3.04
CA ASN A 52 -12.06 -4.08 4.03
C ASN A 52 -11.95 -4.93 5.30
N LYS A 53 -10.77 -4.93 5.90
CA LYS A 53 -10.51 -5.34 7.27
C LYS A 53 -10.82 -4.16 8.17
N SER A 54 -11.91 -3.47 7.87
CA SER A 54 -12.77 -2.89 8.89
C SER A 54 -13.35 -4.08 9.66
N ASN A 55 -12.67 -4.43 10.75
CA ASN A 55 -13.20 -5.18 11.89
C ASN A 55 -13.83 -6.56 11.60
N ILE A 56 -13.01 -7.61 11.58
CA ILE A 56 -13.47 -8.95 12.00
C ILE A 56 -12.41 -9.58 12.90
N TYR A 57 -12.32 -9.05 14.12
CA TYR A 57 -12.02 -9.86 15.30
C TYR A 57 -13.28 -9.80 16.17
N GLU A 58 -14.29 -10.57 15.81
CA GLU A 58 -15.32 -11.04 16.74
C GLU A 58 -15.21 -12.56 16.75
N GLY A 59 -14.97 -13.14 17.94
CA GLY A 59 -14.86 -14.58 18.18
C GLY A 59 -13.62 -14.96 18.97
#